data_AF-A0A8S1N8W3-F1
#
_entry.id   AF-A0A8S1N8W3-F1
#
_cell.length_a   1.000
_cell.length_b   1.000
_cell.length_c   1.000
_cell.angle_alpha   90.00
_cell.angle_beta   90.00
_cell.angle_gamma   90.00
#
_symmetry.space_group_name_H-M   'P 1'
#
loop_
_entity.id
_entity.type
_entity.pdbx_description
1 polymer ?
#
loop_
_entity_poly.entity_id
_entity_poly.type
_entity_poly.pdbx_seq_one_letter_code
_entity_poly.pdbx_strand_id
1 'polypeptide(L)'
;MGENKNFELIGGGLYVGQGEKGYSVKAGGWIEISDSFWDQSEVTYQGEYNQGIKIGRWDIYFKDIISKKNQLIGGGSYDVKQESCSIKIGKWIELSDGYRWSDQIIQQGEYLMGKKFGRWDLFNKKGGEQKQEFKFIGGGQYEIKKEDAFILGSIKTGRWIELSDEFWNQSEVLFDGEYNNGLKIGRWNINFIDTRTKKISQIGGGEYSTKLGEDCCIISYKTGKWITLVDGFTWNNQITYNGEFKDGKKVGRWNTMDLQRKGNKKIDEKIFNNYQRENE
;
A
#
# COMPACT_ATOMS: atom_id res chain seq x y z
N MET A 1 7.19 26.49 40.54
CA MET A 1 6.46 25.20 40.66
C MET A 1 6.14 24.76 39.26
N GLY A 2 6.75 23.67 38.78
CA GLY A 2 6.47 23.15 37.45
C GLY A 2 5.05 22.62 37.39
N GLU A 3 4.30 22.96 36.35
CA GLU A 3 2.99 22.37 36.09
C GLU A 3 3.15 20.85 35.96
N ASN A 4 2.46 20.11 36.82
CA ASN A 4 2.33 18.66 36.66
C ASN A 4 1.62 18.40 35.34
N LYS A 5 2.38 17.97 34.32
CA LYS A 5 1.80 17.51 33.06
C LYS A 5 0.97 16.27 33.37
N ASN A 6 -0.34 16.36 33.18
CA ASN A 6 -1.23 15.21 33.20
C ASN A 6 -0.84 14.27 32.05
N PHE A 7 -0.37 13.06 32.39
CA PHE A 7 -0.10 12.03 31.38
C PHE A 7 -1.42 11.43 30.89
N GLU A 8 -1.54 11.20 29.58
CA GLU A 8 -2.70 10.55 28.95
C GLU A 8 -2.40 9.06 28.74
N LEU A 9 -3.32 8.18 29.15
CA LEU A 9 -3.24 6.75 28.86
C LEU A 9 -3.67 6.51 27.39
N ILE A 10 -2.71 6.15 26.54
CA ILE A 10 -2.94 5.98 25.09
C ILE A 10 -2.94 4.50 24.62
N GLY A 11 -2.68 3.57 25.53
CA GLY A 11 -2.61 2.14 25.22
C GLY A 11 -2.57 1.29 26.49
N GLY A 12 -2.97 0.03 26.39
CA GLY A 12 -2.96 -0.91 27.51
C GLY A 12 -4.14 -1.88 27.50
N GLY A 13 -4.14 -2.76 28.49
CA GLY A 13 -5.18 -3.76 28.72
C GLY A 13 -4.84 -4.65 29.93
N LEU A 14 -5.59 -5.74 30.10
CA LEU A 14 -5.40 -6.67 31.21
C LEU A 14 -4.43 -7.79 30.84
N TYR A 15 -3.47 -8.04 31.71
CA TYR A 15 -2.68 -9.27 31.71
C TYR A 15 -3.25 -10.25 32.73
N VAL A 16 -3.38 -11.51 32.34
CA VAL A 16 -3.72 -12.61 33.25
C VAL A 16 -2.53 -13.55 33.35
N GLY A 17 -2.16 -13.92 34.58
CA GLY A 17 -1.08 -14.88 34.82
C GLY A 17 -1.52 -16.30 34.50
N GLN A 18 -0.66 -17.06 33.81
CA GLN A 18 -0.86 -18.51 33.60
C GLN A 18 0.07 -19.32 34.52
N GLY A 19 -0.44 -19.74 35.68
CA GLY A 19 0.13 -20.81 36.50
C GLY A 19 1.60 -20.64 36.94
N GLU A 20 2.23 -21.76 37.31
CA GLU A 20 3.55 -21.83 37.97
C GLU A 20 4.73 -21.30 37.12
N LYS A 21 4.56 -21.14 35.80
CA LYS A 21 5.63 -20.70 34.89
C LYS A 21 5.81 -19.18 34.83
N GLY A 22 4.93 -18.41 35.48
CA GLY A 22 5.11 -16.96 35.66
C GLY A 22 4.95 -16.09 34.41
N TYR A 23 4.50 -16.64 33.28
CA TYR A 23 4.19 -15.84 32.09
C TYR A 23 2.79 -15.22 32.22
N SER A 24 2.66 -13.97 31.80
CA SER A 24 1.38 -13.29 31.68
C SER A 24 0.96 -13.19 30.22
N VAL A 25 -0.34 -13.36 29.96
CA VAL A 25 -0.92 -13.26 28.62
C VAL A 25 -1.96 -12.15 28.57
N LYS A 26 -2.12 -11.51 27.41
CA LYS A 26 -3.15 -10.49 27.21
C LYS A 26 -4.55 -11.11 27.28
N ALA A 27 -5.48 -10.46 27.97
CA ALA A 27 -6.89 -10.85 28.02
C ALA A 27 -7.81 -9.63 28.06
N GLY A 28 -9.07 -9.80 27.64
CA GLY A 28 -10.10 -8.77 27.65
C GLY A 28 -9.86 -7.67 26.62
N GLY A 29 -10.42 -6.48 26.86
CA GLY A 29 -10.27 -5.32 25.99
C GLY A 29 -8.84 -4.75 26.01
N TRP A 30 -8.33 -4.41 24.83
CA TRP A 30 -6.98 -3.88 24.62
C TRP A 30 -6.98 -2.70 23.66
N ILE A 31 -6.07 -1.76 23.92
CA ILE A 31 -5.69 -0.68 23.03
C ILE A 31 -4.21 -0.86 22.70
N GLU A 32 -3.92 -1.17 21.44
CA GLU A 32 -2.55 -1.28 20.92
C GLU A 32 -2.16 -0.02 20.16
N ILE A 33 -0.90 0.36 20.30
CA ILE A 33 -0.31 1.50 19.61
C ILE A 33 0.33 0.99 18.32
N SER A 34 0.17 1.72 17.21
CA SER A 34 0.83 1.38 15.95
C SER A 34 2.35 1.44 16.04
N ASP A 35 3.07 0.56 15.34
CA ASP A 35 4.53 0.61 15.25
C ASP A 35 5.03 1.92 14.61
N SER A 36 4.17 2.56 13.80
CA SER A 36 4.40 3.88 13.21
C SER A 36 3.73 5.00 14.02
N PHE A 37 3.67 4.90 15.35
CA PHE A 37 3.08 5.93 16.20
C PHE A 37 4.05 7.08 16.47
N TRP A 38 3.66 8.30 16.08
CA TRP A 38 4.37 9.54 16.34
C TRP A 38 3.38 10.73 16.28
N ASP A 39 3.85 11.96 16.49
CA ASP A 39 3.00 13.16 16.59
C ASP A 39 2.15 13.44 15.34
N GLN A 40 2.52 12.88 14.18
CA GLN A 40 1.70 12.96 12.96
C GLN A 40 0.91 11.70 12.61
N SER A 41 1.05 10.63 13.40
CA SER A 41 0.43 9.33 13.17
C SER A 41 0.01 8.71 14.50
N GLU A 42 -0.99 9.29 15.13
CA GLU A 42 -1.54 8.77 16.39
C GLU A 42 -2.59 7.66 16.11
N VAL A 43 -2.13 6.50 15.62
CA VAL A 43 -2.97 5.34 15.28
C VAL A 43 -3.00 4.32 16.42
N THR A 44 -4.20 3.88 16.80
CA THR A 44 -4.42 2.80 17.78
C THR A 44 -5.34 1.72 17.23
N TYR A 45 -5.18 0.50 17.75
CA TYR A 45 -6.00 -0.66 17.44
C TYR A 45 -6.74 -1.10 18.70
N GLN A 46 -8.06 -1.21 18.62
CA GLN A 46 -8.89 -1.57 19.76
C GLN A 46 -9.64 -2.86 19.49
N GLY A 47 -9.59 -3.80 20.42
CA GLY A 47 -10.28 -5.08 20.28
C GLY A 47 -10.11 -5.94 21.51
N GLU A 48 -10.42 -7.22 21.37
CA GLU A 48 -10.38 -8.18 22.47
C GLU A 48 -9.29 -9.23 22.28
N TYR A 49 -8.65 -9.58 23.39
CA TYR A 49 -7.77 -10.73 23.52
C TYR A 49 -8.41 -11.83 24.36
N ASN A 50 -8.23 -13.08 23.94
CA ASN A 50 -8.51 -14.26 24.75
C ASN A 50 -7.24 -15.10 24.84
N GLN A 51 -6.64 -15.18 26.04
CA GLN A 51 -5.40 -15.93 26.30
C GLN A 51 -4.24 -15.60 25.32
N GLY A 52 -4.03 -14.32 25.04
CA GLY A 52 -2.99 -13.85 24.12
C GLY A 52 -3.37 -13.90 22.64
N ILE A 53 -4.57 -14.39 22.29
CA ILE A 53 -5.05 -14.47 20.90
C ILE A 53 -6.04 -13.33 20.62
N LYS A 54 -5.86 -12.58 19.52
CA LYS A 54 -6.83 -11.56 19.09
C LYS A 54 -8.13 -12.23 18.62
N ILE A 55 -9.27 -11.79 19.12
CA ILE A 55 -10.57 -12.35 18.76
C ILE A 55 -11.55 -11.26 18.32
N GLY A 56 -12.57 -11.65 17.56
CA GLY A 56 -13.72 -10.80 17.27
C GLY A 56 -13.35 -9.54 16.47
N ARG A 57 -14.11 -8.47 16.69
CA ARG A 57 -13.94 -7.19 16.00
C ARG A 57 -12.72 -6.44 16.55
N TRP A 58 -11.91 -5.94 15.64
CA TRP A 58 -10.79 -5.03 15.91
C TRP A 58 -10.97 -3.76 15.08
N ASP A 59 -11.05 -2.63 15.78
CA ASP A 59 -11.25 -1.30 15.21
C ASP A 59 -9.94 -0.52 15.17
N ILE A 60 -9.76 0.29 14.13
CA ILE A 60 -8.58 1.14 13.97
C ILE A 60 -9.01 2.59 14.15
N TYR A 61 -8.40 3.26 15.11
CA TYR A 61 -8.66 4.66 15.40
C TYR A 61 -7.45 5.52 15.07
N PHE A 62 -7.71 6.71 14.53
CA PHE A 62 -6.71 7.74 14.33
C PHE A 62 -7.10 9.00 15.08
N LYS A 63 -6.20 9.51 15.93
CA LYS A 63 -6.41 10.74 16.67
C LYS A 63 -6.00 11.93 15.80
N ASP A 64 -7.00 12.69 15.36
CA ASP A 64 -6.77 13.84 14.51
C ASP A 64 -6.04 14.94 15.30
N ILE A 65 -4.94 15.46 14.72
CA ILE A 65 -4.02 16.37 15.42
C ILE A 65 -4.69 17.70 15.80
N ILE A 66 -5.64 18.18 14.98
CA ILE A 66 -6.29 19.48 15.14
C ILE A 66 -7.43 19.40 16.15
N SER A 67 -8.35 18.46 15.92
CA SER A 67 -9.54 18.27 16.74
C SER A 67 -9.27 17.48 18.02
N LYS A 68 -8.14 16.76 18.10
CA LYS A 68 -7.78 15.82 19.17
C LYS A 68 -8.82 14.72 19.40
N LYS A 69 -9.68 14.44 18.41
CA LYS A 69 -10.71 13.40 18.46
C LYS A 69 -10.23 12.13 17.77
N ASN A 70 -10.54 10.98 18.35
CA ASN A 70 -10.36 9.67 17.73
C ASN A 70 -11.42 9.46 16.64
N GLN A 71 -10.97 9.10 15.45
CA GLN A 71 -11.81 8.77 14.30
C GLN A 71 -11.66 7.29 13.98
N LEU A 72 -12.77 6.56 13.83
CA LEU A 72 -12.76 5.18 13.34
C LEU A 72 -12.43 5.22 11.84
N ILE A 73 -11.28 4.66 11.47
CA ILE A 73 -10.75 4.71 10.10
C ILE A 73 -10.61 3.34 9.46
N GLY A 74 -10.78 2.26 10.21
CA GLY A 74 -10.71 0.92 9.65
C GLY A 74 -10.92 -0.19 10.67
N GLY A 75 -10.37 -1.37 10.35
CA GLY A 75 -10.53 -2.57 11.16
C GLY A 75 -11.18 -3.72 10.43
N GLY A 76 -11.42 -4.80 11.16
CA GLY A 76 -12.00 -6.04 10.65
C GLY A 76 -12.17 -7.06 11.76
N SER A 77 -12.41 -8.31 11.42
CA SER A 77 -12.65 -9.36 12.40
C SER A 77 -11.60 -10.47 12.35
N TYR A 78 -11.27 -11.01 13.51
CA TYR A 78 -10.46 -12.20 13.70
C TYR A 78 -11.34 -13.39 14.06
N ASP A 79 -11.02 -14.53 13.44
CA ASP A 79 -11.54 -15.84 13.80
C ASP A 79 -10.45 -16.66 14.49
N VAL A 80 -10.82 -17.49 15.44
CA VAL A 80 -9.89 -18.38 16.14
C VAL A 80 -9.90 -19.72 15.43
N LYS A 81 -8.80 -20.05 14.76
CA LYS A 81 -8.64 -21.37 14.13
C LYS A 81 -7.54 -22.12 14.85
N GLN A 82 -7.94 -23.17 15.59
CA GLN A 82 -7.06 -24.03 16.39
C GLN A 82 -6.42 -23.29 17.59
N GLU A 83 -5.93 -24.06 18.56
CA GLU A 83 -5.72 -23.65 19.97
C GLU A 83 -4.71 -22.50 20.23
N SER A 84 -4.16 -21.84 19.21
CA SER A 84 -3.11 -20.82 19.45
C SER A 84 -2.97 -19.71 18.40
N CYS A 85 -3.82 -19.65 17.36
CA CYS A 85 -3.73 -18.56 16.40
C CYS A 85 -5.09 -18.00 16.00
N SER A 86 -5.11 -16.71 15.71
CA SER A 86 -6.23 -16.08 15.06
C SER A 86 -5.86 -15.63 13.66
N ILE A 87 -6.87 -15.61 12.80
CA ILE A 87 -6.74 -15.25 11.41
C ILE A 87 -7.77 -14.17 11.08
N LYS A 88 -7.36 -13.22 10.23
CA LYS A 88 -8.27 -12.23 9.68
C LYS A 88 -9.35 -12.91 8.82
N ILE A 89 -10.59 -12.49 8.98
CA ILE A 89 -11.74 -12.96 8.20
C ILE A 89 -12.63 -11.80 7.76
N GLY A 90 -13.38 -12.00 6.68
CA GLY A 90 -14.41 -11.08 6.21
C GLY A 90 -13.85 -9.76 5.72
N LYS A 91 -14.65 -8.69 5.81
CA LYS A 91 -14.25 -7.36 5.34
C LYS A 91 -13.23 -6.70 6.26
N TRP A 92 -12.21 -6.12 5.66
CA TRP A 92 -11.15 -5.39 6.33
C TRP A 92 -10.88 -4.05 5.66
N ILE A 93 -10.55 -3.06 6.47
CA ILE A 93 -9.92 -1.82 6.05
C ILE A 93 -8.55 -1.76 6.73
N GLU A 94 -7.50 -1.74 5.92
CA GLU A 94 -6.10 -1.67 6.35
C GLU A 94 -5.51 -0.30 6.02
N LEU A 95 -4.54 0.13 6.82
CA LEU A 95 -3.79 1.37 6.56
C LEU A 95 -2.55 1.05 5.72
N SER A 96 -2.10 1.98 4.87
CA SER A 96 -0.79 1.85 4.23
C SER A 96 0.34 2.08 5.23
N ASP A 97 1.52 1.58 4.88
CA ASP A 97 2.76 2.04 5.51
C ASP A 97 2.86 3.56 5.31
N GLY A 98 3.21 4.29 6.38
CA GLY A 98 3.27 5.75 6.34
C GLY A 98 1.94 6.49 6.49
N TYR A 99 0.85 5.81 6.85
CA TYR A 99 -0.42 6.48 7.20
C TYR A 99 -0.17 7.60 8.23
N ARG A 100 -0.51 8.83 7.87
CA ARG A 100 -0.26 10.01 8.71
C ARG A 100 -1.28 11.09 8.42
N TRP A 101 -1.26 12.15 9.23
CA TRP A 101 -2.22 13.24 9.10
C TRP A 101 -2.32 13.82 7.68
N SER A 102 -1.18 14.02 6.99
CA SER A 102 -1.11 14.58 5.64
C SER A 102 -1.53 13.61 4.52
N ASP A 103 -1.41 12.30 4.77
CA ASP A 103 -1.50 11.23 3.78
C ASP A 103 -2.21 10.02 4.40
N GLN A 104 -3.53 9.92 4.16
CA GLN A 104 -4.35 8.86 4.74
C GLN A 104 -4.74 7.89 3.63
N ILE A 105 -3.97 6.82 3.50
CA ILE A 105 -4.19 5.80 2.49
C ILE A 105 -4.69 4.53 3.16
N ILE A 106 -5.81 4.04 2.67
CA ILE A 106 -6.40 2.80 3.14
C ILE A 106 -6.58 1.81 2.00
N GLN A 107 -6.60 0.53 2.34
CA GLN A 107 -6.95 -0.56 1.46
C GLN A 107 -8.17 -1.27 2.05
N GLN A 108 -9.22 -1.46 1.27
CA GLN A 108 -10.38 -2.25 1.70
C GLN A 108 -10.52 -3.49 0.84
N GLY A 109 -10.94 -4.58 1.45
CA GLY A 109 -11.24 -5.82 0.74
C GLY A 109 -11.67 -6.91 1.71
N GLU A 110 -11.63 -8.15 1.23
CA GLU A 110 -12.02 -9.31 2.03
C GLU A 110 -10.85 -10.23 2.33
N TYR A 111 -10.88 -10.81 3.52
CA TYR A 111 -9.99 -11.87 3.95
C TYR A 111 -10.75 -13.20 3.96
N LEU A 112 -10.14 -14.22 3.34
CA LEU A 112 -10.57 -15.60 3.41
C LEU A 112 -9.44 -16.42 4.06
N MET A 113 -9.73 -16.94 5.26
CA MET A 113 -8.77 -17.73 6.05
C MET A 113 -7.40 -17.05 6.25
N GLY A 114 -7.39 -15.79 6.65
CA GLY A 114 -6.16 -15.03 6.89
C GLY A 114 -5.42 -14.57 5.62
N LYS A 115 -5.96 -14.81 4.43
CA LYS A 115 -5.39 -14.35 3.16
C LYS A 115 -6.32 -13.36 2.46
N LYS A 116 -5.76 -12.33 1.79
CA LYS A 116 -6.54 -11.38 0.98
C LYS A 116 -7.25 -12.12 -0.16
N PHE A 117 -8.50 -11.80 -0.43
CA PHE A 117 -9.31 -12.46 -1.44
C PHE A 117 -10.19 -11.45 -2.17
N GLY A 118 -10.44 -11.73 -3.44
CA GLY A 118 -11.35 -10.95 -4.27
C GLY A 118 -10.83 -9.55 -4.54
N ARG A 119 -11.76 -8.60 -4.68
CA ARG A 119 -11.44 -7.20 -4.98
C ARG A 119 -10.84 -6.51 -3.76
N TRP A 120 -9.73 -5.83 -3.97
CA TRP A 120 -9.10 -4.93 -3.01
C TRP A 120 -8.94 -3.55 -3.61
N ASP A 121 -9.58 -2.56 -2.99
CA ASP A 121 -9.61 -1.18 -3.45
C ASP A 121 -8.70 -0.31 -2.58
N LEU A 122 -7.96 0.60 -3.22
CA LEU A 122 -7.14 1.63 -2.57
C LEU A 122 -7.88 2.96 -2.56
N PHE A 123 -7.87 3.60 -1.41
CA PHE A 123 -8.41 4.94 -1.24
C PHE A 123 -7.36 5.88 -0.64
N ASN A 124 -7.45 7.14 -1.02
CA ASN A 124 -6.66 8.22 -0.44
C ASN A 124 -7.58 9.33 0.04
N LYS A 125 -7.34 9.79 1.27
CA LYS A 125 -7.86 11.04 1.82
C LYS A 125 -6.67 11.96 2.07
N LYS A 126 -6.64 13.10 1.38
CA LYS A 126 -5.59 14.09 1.61
C LYS A 126 -5.79 14.75 2.97
N GLY A 127 -4.71 14.85 3.73
CA GLY A 127 -4.71 15.48 5.03
C GLY A 127 -4.98 16.98 4.99
N GLY A 128 -5.26 17.55 6.15
CA GLY A 128 -5.56 18.98 6.31
C GLY A 128 -7.02 19.35 6.11
N GLU A 129 -7.79 18.51 5.41
CA GLU A 129 -9.20 18.76 5.16
C GLU A 129 -10.05 17.67 5.83
N GLN A 130 -10.40 17.87 7.10
CA GLN A 130 -11.16 16.89 7.89
C GLN A 130 -12.46 16.43 7.21
N LYS A 131 -13.05 17.29 6.37
CA LYS A 131 -14.32 17.05 5.67
C LYS A 131 -14.18 16.28 4.34
N GLN A 132 -12.96 16.00 3.87
CA GLN A 132 -12.82 15.22 2.63
C GLN A 132 -13.16 13.76 2.85
N GLU A 133 -13.89 13.20 1.89
CA GLU A 133 -14.15 11.77 1.77
C GLU A 133 -12.95 11.07 1.13
N PHE A 134 -12.81 9.78 1.43
CA PHE A 134 -11.83 8.91 0.79
C PHE A 134 -12.14 8.79 -0.71
N LYS A 135 -11.12 9.02 -1.55
CA LYS A 135 -11.23 8.89 -3.00
C LYS A 135 -10.58 7.62 -3.45
N PHE A 136 -11.30 6.84 -4.26
CA PHE A 136 -10.75 5.66 -4.93
C PHE A 136 -9.59 6.08 -5.84
N ILE A 137 -8.44 5.42 -5.68
CA ILE A 137 -7.21 5.72 -6.43
C ILE A 137 -6.58 4.50 -7.11
N GLY A 138 -7.05 3.30 -6.78
CA GLY A 138 -6.47 2.08 -7.35
C GLY A 138 -6.99 0.82 -6.71
N GLY A 139 -6.35 -0.30 -6.98
CA GLY A 139 -6.85 -1.61 -6.54
C GLY A 139 -6.59 -2.69 -7.55
N GLY A 140 -6.98 -3.90 -7.18
CA GLY A 140 -6.94 -5.05 -8.06
C GLY A 140 -7.60 -6.25 -7.41
N GLN A 141 -7.30 -7.43 -7.92
CA GLN A 141 -7.91 -8.67 -7.46
C GLN A 141 -6.88 -9.64 -6.91
N TYR A 142 -7.27 -10.33 -5.84
CA TYR A 142 -6.55 -11.44 -5.27
C TYR A 142 -7.30 -12.76 -5.50
N GLU A 143 -6.57 -13.77 -5.91
CA GLU A 143 -7.03 -15.15 -5.98
C GLU A 143 -6.38 -15.99 -4.89
N ILE A 144 -7.14 -16.94 -4.32
CA ILE A 144 -6.59 -17.93 -3.38
C ILE A 144 -5.94 -19.05 -4.18
N LYS A 145 -4.65 -19.27 -3.94
CA LYS A 145 -3.95 -20.45 -4.43
C LYS A 145 -4.20 -21.61 -3.47
N LYS A 146 -4.75 -22.71 -3.99
CA LYS A 146 -4.99 -23.94 -3.25
C LYS A 146 -4.15 -25.08 -3.82
N GLU A 147 -3.74 -25.99 -2.93
CA GLU A 147 -3.21 -27.30 -3.26
C GLU A 147 -3.98 -28.30 -2.40
N ASP A 148 -4.73 -29.18 -3.06
CA ASP A 148 -5.75 -30.02 -2.43
C ASP A 148 -6.75 -29.19 -1.57
N ALA A 149 -6.85 -29.52 -0.29
CA ALA A 149 -7.68 -28.83 0.69
C ALA A 149 -6.95 -27.65 1.40
N PHE A 150 -5.67 -27.42 1.10
CA PHE A 150 -4.86 -26.43 1.78
C PHE A 150 -4.76 -25.11 1.01
N ILE A 151 -4.90 -23.99 1.72
CA ILE A 151 -4.65 -22.66 1.17
C ILE A 151 -3.15 -22.37 1.27
N LEU A 152 -2.48 -22.33 0.13
CA LEU A 152 -1.06 -22.00 0.05
C LEU A 152 -0.82 -20.49 0.23
N GLY A 153 -1.72 -19.67 -0.31
CA GLY A 153 -1.55 -18.23 -0.26
C GLY A 153 -2.60 -17.47 -1.06
N SER A 154 -2.32 -16.18 -1.22
CA SER A 154 -3.11 -15.27 -2.04
C SER A 154 -2.18 -14.59 -3.03
N ILE A 155 -2.61 -14.54 -4.29
CA ILE A 155 -1.81 -14.02 -5.41
C ILE A 155 -2.59 -12.93 -6.12
N LYS A 156 -1.89 -11.88 -6.54
CA LYS A 156 -2.47 -10.81 -7.36
C LYS A 156 -2.78 -11.35 -8.76
N THR A 157 -3.94 -10.98 -9.29
CA THR A 157 -4.41 -11.35 -10.62
C THR A 157 -5.09 -10.16 -11.31
N GLY A 158 -5.13 -10.18 -12.64
CA GLY A 158 -5.81 -9.19 -13.47
C GLY A 158 -5.18 -7.79 -13.40
N ARG A 159 -5.97 -6.78 -13.72
CA ARG A 159 -5.52 -5.39 -13.73
C ARG A 159 -5.34 -4.84 -12.31
N TRP A 160 -4.22 -4.15 -12.09
CA TRP A 160 -3.83 -3.54 -10.84
C TRP A 160 -3.39 -2.09 -11.04
N ILE A 161 -3.79 -1.25 -10.08
CA ILE A 161 -3.21 0.07 -9.87
C ILE A 161 -2.56 0.07 -8.48
N GLU A 162 -1.24 0.23 -8.44
CA GLU A 162 -0.41 0.21 -7.23
C GLU A 162 0.17 1.60 -6.94
N LEU A 163 0.51 1.84 -5.68
CA LEU A 163 1.23 3.03 -5.25
C LEU A 163 2.74 2.84 -5.39
N SER A 164 3.49 3.91 -5.57
CA SER A 164 4.94 3.85 -5.36
C SER A 164 5.29 3.70 -3.89
N ASP A 165 6.45 3.10 -3.60
CA ASP A 165 6.97 3.01 -2.24
C ASP A 165 7.18 4.39 -1.62
N GLU A 166 7.53 5.38 -2.46
CA GLU A 166 7.59 6.79 -2.12
C GLU A 166 6.25 7.50 -2.35
N PHE A 167 5.09 6.87 -2.10
CA PHE A 167 3.81 7.57 -2.24
C PHE A 167 3.55 8.47 -1.03
N TRP A 168 3.59 9.79 -1.24
CA TRP A 168 3.25 10.80 -0.24
C TRP A 168 2.71 12.06 -0.92
N ASN A 169 2.25 13.05 -0.16
CA ASN A 169 1.66 14.30 -0.67
C ASN A 169 2.51 15.06 -1.71
N GLN A 170 3.80 14.76 -1.83
CA GLN A 170 4.70 15.34 -2.83
C GLN A 170 5.05 14.41 -3.98
N SER A 171 4.66 13.13 -3.94
CA SER A 171 4.94 12.13 -4.95
C SER A 171 3.75 11.16 -5.07
N GLU A 172 2.73 11.57 -5.83
CA GLU A 172 1.54 10.74 -6.07
C GLU A 172 1.72 9.94 -7.37
N VAL A 173 2.56 8.91 -7.30
CA VAL A 173 2.86 8.03 -8.43
C VAL A 173 2.06 6.73 -8.32
N LEU A 174 1.39 6.38 -9.43
CA LEU A 174 0.65 5.13 -9.59
C LEU A 174 1.30 4.25 -10.67
N PHE A 175 1.33 2.94 -10.42
CA PHE A 175 1.70 1.93 -11.39
C PHE A 175 0.45 1.17 -11.84
N ASP A 176 0.09 1.28 -13.12
CA ASP A 176 -1.09 0.61 -13.71
C ASP A 176 -0.63 -0.47 -14.70
N GLY A 177 -1.02 -1.71 -14.46
CA GLY A 177 -0.68 -2.83 -15.33
C GLY A 177 -1.42 -4.10 -14.94
N GLU A 178 -0.93 -5.24 -15.42
CA GLU A 178 -1.58 -6.53 -15.22
C GLU A 178 -0.68 -7.51 -14.47
N TYR A 179 -1.33 -8.29 -13.61
CA TYR A 179 -0.77 -9.45 -12.94
C TYR A 179 -1.35 -10.73 -13.50
N ASN A 180 -0.49 -11.74 -13.69
CA ASN A 180 -0.89 -13.11 -13.94
C ASN A 180 -0.17 -14.01 -12.95
N ASN A 181 -0.91 -14.74 -12.12
CA ASN A 181 -0.38 -15.62 -11.07
C ASN A 181 0.64 -14.94 -10.14
N GLY A 182 0.38 -13.70 -9.72
CA GLY A 182 1.27 -12.92 -8.86
C GLY A 182 2.48 -12.31 -9.57
N LEU A 183 2.62 -12.50 -10.89
CA LEU A 183 3.70 -11.94 -11.69
C LEU A 183 3.20 -10.76 -12.52
N LYS A 184 3.95 -9.65 -12.54
CA LYS A 184 3.69 -8.54 -13.45
C LYS A 184 3.88 -9.01 -14.90
N ILE A 185 2.93 -8.73 -15.77
CA ILE A 185 3.00 -9.08 -17.19
C ILE A 185 2.64 -7.89 -18.07
N GLY A 186 3.11 -7.92 -19.32
CA GLY A 186 2.72 -6.99 -20.36
C GLY A 186 3.07 -5.54 -20.02
N ARG A 187 2.26 -4.61 -20.53
CA ARG A 187 2.48 -3.18 -20.37
C ARG A 187 2.17 -2.71 -18.95
N TRP A 188 3.10 -1.96 -18.38
CA TRP A 188 2.94 -1.25 -17.11
C TRP A 188 3.19 0.23 -17.30
N ASN A 189 2.19 1.05 -16.99
CA ASN A 189 2.23 2.50 -17.12
C ASN A 189 2.58 3.14 -15.76
N ILE A 190 3.40 4.18 -15.79
CA ILE A 190 3.69 5.02 -14.62
C ILE A 190 2.90 6.31 -14.79
N ASN A 191 1.95 6.52 -13.89
CA ASN A 191 1.06 7.67 -13.87
C ASN A 191 1.43 8.59 -12.71
N PHE A 192 1.44 9.90 -12.95
CA PHE A 192 1.64 10.91 -11.91
C PHE A 192 0.37 11.74 -11.75
N ILE A 193 -0.07 11.89 -10.51
CA ILE A 193 -1.20 12.74 -10.16
C ILE A 193 -0.64 14.10 -9.75
N ASP A 194 -0.94 15.13 -10.55
CA ASP A 194 -0.60 16.50 -10.18
C ASP A 194 -1.46 16.92 -8.98
N THR A 195 -0.79 17.23 -7.86
CA THR A 195 -1.49 17.50 -6.59
C THR A 195 -2.31 18.78 -6.61
N ARG A 196 -2.00 19.72 -7.51
CA ARG A 196 -2.69 21.02 -7.67
C ARG A 196 -3.89 20.90 -8.60
N THR A 197 -3.70 20.27 -9.77
CA THR A 197 -4.73 20.17 -10.81
C THR A 197 -5.57 18.89 -10.72
N LYS A 198 -5.11 17.90 -9.94
CA LYS A 198 -5.65 16.53 -9.88
C LYS A 198 -5.62 15.77 -11.21
N LYS A 199 -4.93 16.31 -12.22
CA LYS A 199 -4.79 15.65 -13.52
C LYS A 199 -3.82 14.49 -13.39
N ILE A 200 -4.23 13.34 -13.91
CA ILE A 200 -3.37 12.17 -14.06
C ILE A 200 -2.65 12.28 -15.40
N SER A 201 -1.33 12.15 -15.40
CA SER A 201 -0.52 12.11 -16.62
C SER A 201 0.35 10.88 -16.63
N GLN A 202 0.37 10.15 -17.75
CA GLN A 202 1.34 9.08 -17.93
C GLN A 202 2.73 9.69 -18.15
N ILE A 203 3.66 9.37 -17.26
CA ILE A 203 5.03 9.91 -17.25
C ILE A 203 6.09 8.84 -17.54
N GLY A 204 5.69 7.57 -17.62
CA GLY A 204 6.59 6.50 -17.99
C GLY A 204 5.92 5.14 -18.09
N GLY A 205 6.73 4.10 -17.92
CA GLY A 205 6.31 2.71 -18.05
C GLY A 205 7.21 1.90 -18.99
N GLY A 206 6.81 0.66 -19.20
CA GLY A 206 7.45 -0.29 -20.09
C GLY A 206 6.79 -1.65 -19.98
N GLU A 207 7.49 -2.70 -20.44
CA GLU A 207 6.92 -4.05 -20.50
C GLU A 207 7.60 -5.01 -19.54
N TYR A 208 6.79 -5.88 -18.95
CA TYR A 208 7.24 -7.05 -18.21
C TYR A 208 7.02 -8.32 -19.05
N SER A 209 8.02 -9.18 -19.03
CA SER A 209 7.95 -10.54 -19.55
C SER A 209 8.22 -11.55 -18.43
N THR A 210 7.90 -12.81 -18.71
CA THR A 210 8.14 -13.92 -17.78
C THR A 210 9.09 -14.95 -18.37
N LYS A 211 9.93 -15.56 -17.54
CA LYS A 211 10.79 -16.69 -17.92
C LYS A 211 10.97 -17.67 -16.77
N LEU A 212 11.42 -18.87 -17.09
CA LEU A 212 11.85 -19.85 -16.08
C LEU A 212 13.19 -19.41 -15.48
N GLY A 213 13.22 -19.24 -14.16
CA GLY A 213 14.42 -18.97 -13.37
C GLY A 213 15.24 -20.24 -13.10
N GLU A 214 16.41 -20.07 -12.50
CA GLU A 214 17.34 -21.16 -12.18
C GLU A 214 16.71 -22.20 -11.24
N ASP A 215 15.84 -21.78 -10.33
CA ASP A 215 15.14 -22.65 -9.37
C ASP A 215 13.81 -23.23 -9.91
N CYS A 216 13.64 -23.31 -11.23
CA CYS A 216 12.39 -23.72 -11.88
C CYS A 216 11.16 -22.87 -11.50
N CYS A 217 11.36 -21.69 -10.92
CA CYS A 217 10.31 -20.74 -10.62
C CYS A 217 10.10 -19.79 -11.80
N ILE A 218 8.86 -19.43 -12.12
CA ILE A 218 8.60 -18.41 -13.13
C ILE A 218 8.83 -17.05 -12.48
N ILE A 219 9.70 -16.24 -13.08
CA ILE A 219 9.98 -14.87 -12.64
C ILE A 219 9.46 -13.86 -13.66
N SER A 220 9.05 -12.69 -13.18
CA SER A 220 8.75 -11.53 -14.01
C SER A 220 9.96 -10.60 -14.06
N TYR A 221 10.24 -10.03 -15.23
CA TYR A 221 11.36 -9.11 -15.43
C TYR A 221 11.01 -8.03 -16.44
N LYS A 222 11.60 -6.84 -16.26
CA LYS A 222 11.48 -5.73 -17.19
C LYS A 222 12.17 -6.06 -18.51
N THR A 223 11.54 -5.74 -19.63
CA THR A 223 12.09 -5.92 -20.97
C THR A 223 11.70 -4.76 -21.90
N GLY A 224 12.44 -4.58 -22.99
CA GLY A 224 12.18 -3.58 -24.02
C GLY A 224 12.47 -2.15 -23.55
N LYS A 225 11.89 -1.18 -24.25
CA LYS A 225 12.04 0.24 -23.92
C LYS A 225 11.28 0.59 -22.63
N TRP A 226 11.91 1.38 -21.76
CA TRP A 226 11.37 1.78 -20.47
C TRP A 226 11.65 3.25 -20.17
N ILE A 227 10.67 3.89 -19.55
CA ILE A 227 10.84 5.16 -18.84
C ILE A 227 10.63 4.88 -17.35
N THR A 228 11.68 5.06 -16.55
CA THR A 228 11.66 4.87 -15.08
C THR A 228 11.81 6.20 -14.36
N LEU A 229 11.40 6.26 -13.11
CA LEU A 229 11.59 7.43 -12.26
C LEU A 229 13.01 7.45 -11.66
N VAL A 230 13.51 8.62 -11.30
CA VAL A 230 14.66 8.75 -10.40
C VAL A 230 14.22 8.48 -8.95
N ASP A 231 15.14 8.06 -8.10
CA ASP A 231 14.93 8.00 -6.66
C ASP A 231 14.63 9.41 -6.11
N GLY A 232 13.69 9.53 -5.17
CA GLY A 232 13.22 10.82 -4.70
C GLY A 232 12.45 11.61 -5.75
N PHE A 233 11.72 10.92 -6.63
CA PHE A 233 10.81 11.57 -7.56
C PHE A 233 9.75 12.34 -6.77
N THR A 234 9.60 13.63 -7.04
CA THR A 234 8.60 14.48 -6.38
C THR A 234 8.04 15.50 -7.37
N TRP A 235 7.00 16.23 -6.96
CA TRP A 235 6.48 17.36 -7.72
C TRP A 235 7.56 18.40 -8.08
N ASN A 236 8.60 18.52 -7.25
CA ASN A 236 9.77 19.40 -7.41
C ASN A 236 10.96 18.75 -8.14
N ASN A 237 10.94 17.43 -8.29
CA ASN A 237 12.02 16.65 -8.88
C ASN A 237 11.42 15.60 -9.83
N GLN A 238 10.93 16.05 -10.99
CA GLN A 238 10.27 15.18 -11.96
C GLN A 238 11.27 14.66 -13.00
N ILE A 239 12.32 13.97 -12.52
CA ILE A 239 13.35 13.40 -13.39
C ILE A 239 12.99 11.95 -13.72
N THR A 240 13.16 11.59 -14.99
CA THR A 240 12.98 10.23 -15.49
C THR A 240 14.21 9.76 -16.26
N TYR A 241 14.38 8.44 -16.36
CA TYR A 241 15.38 7.79 -17.18
C TYR A 241 14.71 6.99 -18.29
N ASN A 242 15.11 7.22 -19.53
CA ASN A 242 14.62 6.48 -20.70
C ASN A 242 15.75 5.61 -21.28
N GLY A 243 15.52 4.33 -21.41
CA GLY A 243 16.46 3.38 -21.99
C GLY A 243 15.82 2.02 -22.23
N GLU A 244 16.63 0.98 -22.29
CA GLU A 244 16.17 -0.37 -22.60
C GLU A 244 16.54 -1.36 -21.49
N PHE A 245 15.62 -2.28 -21.19
CA PHE A 245 15.90 -3.44 -20.37
C PHE A 245 15.99 -4.70 -21.23
N LYS A 246 17.01 -5.51 -20.95
CA LYS A 246 17.12 -6.88 -21.46
C LYS A 246 17.30 -7.81 -20.26
N ASP A 247 16.42 -8.80 -20.14
CA ASP A 247 16.45 -9.77 -19.06
C ASP A 247 16.45 -9.15 -17.65
N GLY A 248 15.70 -8.05 -17.47
CA GLY A 248 15.62 -7.33 -16.20
C GLY A 248 16.82 -6.42 -15.92
N LYS A 249 17.82 -6.36 -16.80
CA LYS A 249 19.01 -5.51 -16.66
C LYS A 249 18.95 -4.33 -17.62
N LYS A 250 19.36 -3.15 -17.14
CA LYS A 250 19.53 -1.96 -17.98
C LYS A 250 20.63 -2.23 -19.02
N VAL A 251 20.34 -1.98 -20.29
CA VAL A 251 21.30 -2.11 -21.39
C VAL A 251 21.31 -0.85 -22.25
N GLY A 252 22.37 -0.68 -23.04
CA GLY A 252 22.50 0.43 -23.97
C GLY A 252 22.60 1.81 -23.31
N ARG A 253 22.20 2.84 -24.07
CA ARG A 253 22.24 4.23 -23.62
C ARG A 253 20.97 4.59 -22.84
N TRP A 254 21.15 5.23 -21.69
CA TRP A 254 20.07 5.77 -20.87
C TRP A 254 20.10 7.30 -20.88
N ASN A 255 18.98 7.93 -21.22
CA ASN A 255 18.85 9.37 -21.28
C ASN A 255 18.07 9.87 -20.06
N THR A 256 18.59 10.90 -19.40
CA THR A 256 17.90 11.61 -18.30
C THR A 256 16.99 12.69 -18.87
N MET A 257 15.74 12.73 -18.41
CA MET A 257 14.75 13.72 -18.84
C MET A 257 14.16 14.44 -17.63
N ASP A 258 14.27 15.78 -17.62
CA ASP A 258 13.61 16.65 -16.66
C ASP A 258 12.24 17.06 -17.23
N LEU A 259 11.15 16.61 -16.58
CA LEU A 259 9.79 16.88 -17.02
C LEU A 259 9.33 18.31 -16.67
N GLN A 260 9.91 18.96 -15.66
CA GLN A 260 9.49 20.30 -15.24
C GLN A 260 9.96 21.39 -16.20
N ARG A 261 11.20 21.30 -16.69
CA ARG A 261 11.77 22.30 -17.60
C ARG A 261 11.06 22.39 -18.95
N LYS A 262 10.24 21.40 -19.30
CA LYS A 262 9.37 21.45 -20.48
C LYS A 262 8.14 22.36 -20.29
N GLY A 263 7.93 22.91 -19.09
CA GLY A 263 6.84 23.83 -18.72
C GLY A 263 6.78 25.21 -19.42
N ASN A 264 7.33 25.36 -20.64
CA ASN A 264 7.00 26.45 -21.57
C ASN A 264 6.94 26.03 -23.05
N LYS A 265 7.15 24.75 -23.36
CA LYS A 265 6.87 24.19 -24.69
C LYS A 265 6.11 22.91 -24.46
N LYS A 266 4.81 22.90 -24.83
CA LYS A 266 3.96 21.70 -24.90
C LYS A 266 4.85 20.49 -25.17
N ILE A 267 4.84 19.51 -24.26
CA ILE A 267 5.41 18.20 -24.55
C ILE A 267 4.82 17.82 -25.90
N ASP A 268 5.69 17.75 -26.90
CA ASP A 268 5.30 17.48 -28.27
C ASP A 268 4.62 16.11 -28.20
N GLU A 269 3.28 16.09 -28.28
CA GLU A 269 2.46 14.88 -28.26
C GLU A 269 3.02 13.87 -29.28
N LYS A 270 3.74 14.35 -30.31
CA LYS A 270 4.57 13.58 -31.23
C LYS A 270 5.59 12.64 -30.59
N ILE A 271 6.36 13.01 -29.57
CA ILE A 271 7.38 12.10 -29.01
C ILE A 271 6.70 10.94 -28.28
N PHE A 272 5.63 11.21 -27.54
CA PHE A 272 4.85 10.18 -26.87
C PHE A 272 4.05 9.34 -27.86
N ASN A 273 3.41 9.96 -28.85
CA ASN A 273 2.64 9.28 -29.89
C ASN A 273 3.54 8.48 -30.86
N ASN A 274 4.75 8.94 -31.15
CA ASN A 274 5.72 8.17 -31.93
C ASN A 274 6.22 6.96 -31.13
N TYR A 275 6.40 7.10 -29.81
CA TYR A 275 6.70 5.95 -28.96
C TYR A 275 5.55 4.92 -28.93
N GLN A 276 4.29 5.36 -28.91
CA GLN A 276 3.15 4.45 -29.01
C GLN A 276 3.07 3.77 -30.39
N ARG A 277 3.24 4.52 -31.49
CA ARG A 277 3.20 3.97 -32.86
C ARG A 277 4.34 3.03 -33.22
N GLU A 278 5.50 3.14 -32.56
CA GLU A 278 6.62 2.21 -32.79
C GLU A 278 6.42 0.84 -32.10
N ASN A 279 5.39 0.69 -31.27
CA ASN A 279 5.11 -0.54 -30.50
C ASN A 279 3.72 -1.15 -30.76
N GLU A 280 2.97 -0.63 -31.74
CA GLU A 280 1.78 -1.27 -32.34
C GLU A 280 2.19 -2.03 -33.61
#